data_AF-A0A645BZA0-F1
#
_entry.id   AF-A0A645BZA0-F1
#
_cell.length_a   1.000
_cell.length_b   1.000
_cell.length_c   1.000
_cell.angle_alpha   90.00
_cell.angle_beta   90.00
_cell.angle_gamma   90.00
#
_symmetry.space_group_name_H-M   'P 1'
#
loop_
_entity.id
_entity.type
_entity.pdbx_description
1 polymer ?
#
loop_
_entity_poly.entity_id
_entity_poly.type
_entity_poly.pdbx_seq_one_letter_code
_entity_poly.pdbx_strand_id
1 'polypeptide(L)'
;MKNIIKKISVLGLCIGITINMNGITYASVLDAITNEPDFTEVQVQENKNTEEVNNTTTENKDAAVSTLNSTAKSSSFSDISNHWAKNWIEEAVKLGFVSGYEDGTFKPDRTVTRAEFSKLLNSALHTENKADLTFTDVKKADWFYAEVQKSVASGFFSGYENNTFKPNNPIKREEVAKPMFTNKDDSEVKKPVQRKTTKVGRNDPCPCGSGKKYKNCCGKNA
;
A
#
# COMPACT_ATOMS: atom_id res chain seq x y z
N MET A 1 23.52 4.03 -26.93
CA MET A 1 24.19 5.36 -26.95
C MET A 1 23.79 6.27 -28.13
N LYS A 2 23.74 5.82 -29.40
CA LYS A 2 23.46 6.71 -30.56
C LYS A 2 22.13 7.51 -30.52
N ASN A 3 21.12 7.06 -29.77
CA ASN A 3 19.81 7.75 -29.69
C ASN A 3 19.70 8.81 -28.56
N ILE A 4 20.71 8.93 -27.69
CA ILE A 4 20.75 9.99 -26.65
C ILE A 4 21.41 11.25 -27.21
N ILE A 5 22.48 11.10 -28.00
CA ILE A 5 23.20 12.21 -28.66
C ILE A 5 22.27 13.01 -29.59
N LYS A 6 21.37 12.35 -30.34
CA LYS A 6 20.36 13.03 -31.18
C LYS A 6 19.37 13.90 -30.40
N LYS A 7 19.06 13.58 -29.14
CA LYS A 7 18.10 14.37 -28.34
C LYS A 7 18.72 15.63 -27.71
N ILE A 8 20.02 15.60 -27.43
CA ILE A 8 20.75 16.77 -26.91
C ILE A 8 21.01 17.80 -28.03
N SER A 9 21.20 17.34 -29.28
CA SER A 9 21.40 18.21 -30.45
C SER A 9 20.19 19.11 -30.81
N VAL A 10 18.99 18.82 -30.30
CA VAL A 10 17.78 19.61 -30.59
C VAL A 10 17.52 20.69 -29.52
N LEU A 11 17.97 20.49 -28.27
CA LEU A 11 17.90 21.55 -27.24
C LEU A 11 18.94 22.67 -27.45
N GLY A 12 19.96 22.46 -28.28
CA GLY A 12 21.02 23.44 -28.53
C GLY A 12 20.71 24.50 -29.60
N LEU A 13 19.65 24.37 -30.40
CA LEU A 13 19.41 25.23 -31.56
C LEU A 13 18.40 26.38 -31.33
N CYS A 14 17.76 26.45 -30.16
CA CYS A 14 16.80 27.52 -29.82
C CYS A 14 17.39 28.63 -28.93
N ILE A 15 18.68 28.57 -28.60
CA ILE A 15 19.39 29.63 -27.85
C ILE A 15 20.47 30.19 -28.77
N GLY A 16 20.16 31.21 -29.59
CA GLY A 16 21.20 31.77 -30.47
C GLY A 16 20.83 32.67 -31.64
N ILE A 17 19.74 33.46 -31.62
CA ILE A 17 19.62 34.63 -32.51
C ILE A 17 19.30 35.90 -31.70
N THR A 18 20.41 36.52 -31.27
CA THR A 18 20.67 37.96 -31.08
C THR A 18 19.53 38.99 -31.05
N ILE A 19 19.38 39.64 -29.89
CA ILE A 19 19.35 41.10 -29.64
C ILE A 19 18.90 42.04 -30.79
N ASN A 20 17.85 42.85 -30.57
CA ASN A 20 18.02 44.31 -30.37
C ASN A 20 16.78 45.02 -29.74
N MET A 21 17.08 45.97 -28.83
CA MET A 21 16.32 47.06 -28.18
C MET A 21 14.76 47.16 -28.09
N ASN A 22 14.38 47.66 -26.90
CA ASN A 22 13.32 48.64 -26.61
C ASN A 22 11.85 48.21 -26.47
N GLY A 23 11.54 47.72 -25.28
CA GLY A 23 10.48 48.34 -24.46
C GLY A 23 9.23 47.50 -24.18
N ILE A 24 8.59 47.86 -23.06
CA ILE A 24 7.23 47.51 -22.63
C ILE A 24 7.06 46.16 -21.89
N THR A 25 6.76 46.30 -20.59
CA THR A 25 6.07 45.38 -19.65
C THR A 25 6.68 44.02 -19.29
N TYR A 26 7.42 44.02 -18.18
CA TYR A 26 7.28 42.99 -17.14
C TYR A 26 6.06 43.36 -16.26
N ALA A 27 4.88 42.74 -16.47
CA ALA A 27 3.69 43.00 -15.65
C ALA A 27 2.60 41.90 -15.71
N SER A 28 2.94 40.63 -15.98
CA SER A 28 1.94 39.55 -16.13
C SER A 28 2.36 38.18 -15.57
N VAL A 29 3.51 38.10 -14.89
CA VAL A 29 4.07 36.82 -14.39
C VAL A 29 4.38 36.87 -12.88
N LEU A 30 3.93 37.91 -12.16
CA LEU A 30 4.15 38.04 -10.70
C LEU A 30 2.87 38.05 -9.85
N ASP A 31 1.69 38.28 -10.43
CA ASP A 31 0.41 38.27 -9.68
C ASP A 31 -0.18 36.86 -9.50
N ALA A 32 0.38 35.83 -10.14
CA ALA A 32 -0.14 34.46 -10.11
C ALA A 32 0.42 33.59 -8.96
N ILE A 33 1.32 34.12 -8.12
CA ILE A 33 2.10 33.34 -7.14
C ILE A 33 1.78 33.71 -5.67
N THR A 34 1.08 34.81 -5.42
CA THR A 34 0.68 35.22 -4.06
C THR A 34 -0.75 35.73 -4.02
N ASN A 35 -1.68 34.91 -3.54
CA ASN A 35 -2.69 35.21 -2.49
C ASN A 35 -3.85 34.20 -2.52
N GLU A 36 -4.22 33.66 -1.36
CA GLU A 36 -5.52 33.03 -1.10
C GLU A 36 -6.63 34.11 -1.11
N PRO A 37 -7.86 33.77 -1.52
CA PRO A 37 -8.90 33.43 -0.54
C PRO A 37 -9.71 32.18 -0.96
N ASP A 38 -10.28 31.36 -0.09
CA ASP A 38 -11.13 31.61 1.09
C ASP A 38 -12.60 31.98 0.78
N PHE A 39 -13.48 31.38 1.58
CA PHE A 39 -14.90 31.61 1.81
C PHE A 39 -16.00 31.12 0.82
N THR A 40 -17.13 30.85 1.47
CA THR A 40 -18.20 29.89 1.20
C THR A 40 -19.40 30.39 0.38
N GLU A 41 -20.31 29.44 0.07
CA GLU A 41 -21.75 29.61 -0.22
C GLU A 41 -22.22 30.42 -1.44
N VAL A 42 -22.87 29.71 -2.38
CA VAL A 42 -24.07 30.20 -3.09
C VAL A 42 -25.09 29.06 -3.19
N GLN A 43 -26.37 29.38 -3.00
CA GLN A 43 -27.49 28.44 -2.87
C GLN A 43 -28.10 27.98 -4.21
N VAL A 44 -28.87 26.89 -4.10
CA VAL A 44 -29.66 26.19 -5.14
C VAL A 44 -30.52 27.13 -6.02
N GLN A 45 -30.61 26.87 -7.33
CA GLN A 45 -31.86 27.06 -8.08
C GLN A 45 -32.21 25.91 -9.04
N GLU A 46 -33.52 25.73 -9.13
CA GLU A 46 -34.35 24.61 -9.55
C GLU A 46 -34.20 24.14 -11.02
N ASN A 47 -34.14 22.82 -11.19
CA ASN A 47 -34.24 22.13 -12.47
C ASN A 47 -35.71 21.82 -12.84
N LYS A 48 -36.10 22.12 -14.10
CA LYS A 48 -37.37 21.68 -14.69
C LYS A 48 -37.12 21.05 -16.07
N ASN A 49 -37.34 19.73 -16.14
CA ASN A 49 -38.10 18.96 -17.15
C ASN A 49 -38.27 19.54 -18.58
N THR A 50 -38.22 18.76 -19.67
CA THR A 50 -38.38 17.30 -19.82
C THR A 50 -37.96 16.84 -21.24
N GLU A 51 -37.63 15.55 -21.39
CA GLU A 51 -37.59 14.69 -22.62
C GLU A 51 -37.34 15.29 -24.03
N GLU A 52 -36.39 14.70 -24.80
CA GLU A 52 -36.74 13.99 -26.05
C GLU A 52 -35.65 13.00 -26.54
N VAL A 53 -35.69 11.78 -25.97
CA VAL A 53 -35.39 10.43 -26.54
C VAL A 53 -34.18 10.18 -27.47
N ASN A 54 -33.95 11.01 -28.47
CA ASN A 54 -33.39 10.65 -29.79
C ASN A 54 -32.04 9.92 -29.79
N ASN A 55 -32.02 8.73 -30.42
CA ASN A 55 -30.89 7.82 -30.56
C ASN A 55 -30.59 7.49 -32.05
N THR A 56 -29.33 7.65 -32.47
CA THR A 56 -28.85 7.19 -33.79
C THR A 56 -27.47 6.53 -33.68
N THR A 57 -27.40 5.28 -34.11
CA THR A 57 -26.18 4.45 -34.11
C THR A 57 -25.39 4.65 -35.41
N THR A 58 -24.09 4.90 -35.33
CA THR A 58 -23.13 4.22 -36.21
C THR A 58 -21.75 4.06 -35.57
N GLU A 59 -21.10 2.97 -35.90
CA GLU A 59 -19.86 2.48 -35.28
C GLU A 59 -18.61 3.11 -35.89
N ASN A 60 -17.54 3.31 -35.13
CA ASN A 60 -16.36 2.42 -35.16
C ASN A 60 -15.15 2.94 -34.35
N LYS A 61 -14.77 2.11 -33.37
CA LYS A 61 -13.41 1.62 -33.05
C LYS A 61 -12.24 2.57 -32.70
N ASP A 62 -11.52 2.05 -31.71
CA ASP A 62 -10.12 2.27 -31.33
C ASP A 62 -9.75 3.43 -30.39
N ALA A 63 -9.01 3.04 -29.34
CA ALA A 63 -8.25 3.86 -28.40
C ALA A 63 -9.03 4.87 -27.51
N ALA A 64 -10.13 4.43 -26.88
CA ALA A 64 -10.58 5.05 -25.63
C ALA A 64 -9.56 4.79 -24.50
N VAL A 65 -8.55 5.65 -24.40
CA VAL A 65 -7.66 5.73 -23.24
C VAL A 65 -8.53 6.08 -22.03
N SER A 66 -8.80 5.07 -21.19
CA SER A 66 -9.46 5.27 -19.91
C SER A 66 -8.50 6.02 -18.99
N THR A 67 -8.53 7.35 -19.08
CA THR A 67 -7.95 8.26 -18.11
C THR A 67 -8.67 7.99 -16.79
N LEU A 68 -8.10 7.08 -15.99
CA LEU A 68 -8.51 6.87 -14.60
C LEU A 68 -8.08 8.09 -13.79
N ASN A 69 -8.84 9.17 -13.96
CA ASN A 69 -8.81 10.32 -13.08
C ASN A 69 -9.40 9.87 -11.74
N SER A 70 -8.57 9.19 -10.95
CA SER A 70 -8.86 8.80 -9.58
C SER A 70 -8.84 10.06 -8.73
N THR A 71 -9.87 10.90 -8.92
CA THR A 71 -10.24 11.93 -7.96
C THR A 71 -10.31 11.25 -6.60
N ALA A 72 -9.46 11.66 -5.66
CA ALA A 72 -9.41 11.12 -4.31
C ALA A 72 -10.73 11.45 -3.59
N LYS A 73 -11.75 10.64 -3.84
CA LYS A 73 -13.05 10.72 -3.18
C LYS A 73 -12.77 10.51 -1.70
N SER A 74 -13.00 11.55 -0.91
CA SER A 74 -12.92 11.50 0.55
C SER A 74 -13.69 10.29 1.04
N SER A 75 -12.96 9.24 1.43
CA SER A 75 -13.51 7.89 1.58
C SER A 75 -14.02 7.69 2.99
N SER A 76 -15.01 8.48 3.37
CA SER A 76 -15.80 8.23 4.58
C SER A 76 -16.68 7.00 4.33
N PHE A 77 -16.16 5.81 4.64
CA PHE A 77 -16.92 4.57 4.50
C PHE A 77 -18.04 4.52 5.54
N SER A 78 -19.25 4.17 5.11
CA SER A 78 -20.45 4.24 5.96
C SER A 78 -20.41 3.28 7.16
N ASP A 79 -19.66 2.20 7.04
CA ASP A 79 -19.60 1.07 7.97
C ASP A 79 -18.44 1.12 8.99
N ILE A 80 -17.53 2.09 8.88
CA ILE A 80 -16.38 2.22 9.81
C ILE A 80 -16.54 3.30 10.88
N SER A 81 -17.61 4.09 10.85
CA SER A 81 -17.77 5.30 11.68
C SER A 81 -17.55 5.09 13.18
N ASN A 82 -17.99 3.93 13.71
CA ASN A 82 -17.84 3.51 15.10
C ASN A 82 -16.93 2.27 15.26
N HIS A 83 -16.14 1.92 14.24
CA HIS A 83 -15.27 0.73 14.25
C HIS A 83 -13.89 1.07 14.82
N TRP A 84 -13.34 0.19 15.66
CA TRP A 84 -12.05 0.41 16.32
C TRP A 84 -10.88 0.57 15.33
N ALA A 85 -10.99 0.00 14.13
CA ALA A 85 -9.98 0.07 13.09
C ALA A 85 -10.07 1.35 12.23
N LYS A 86 -11.06 2.23 12.44
CA LYS A 86 -11.35 3.40 11.60
C LYS A 86 -10.10 4.18 11.20
N ASN A 87 -9.30 4.64 12.16
CA ASN A 87 -8.13 5.48 11.90
C ASN A 87 -7.09 4.75 11.04
N TRP A 88 -6.87 3.45 11.30
CA TRP A 88 -5.95 2.59 10.55
C TRP A 88 -6.43 2.36 9.11
N ILE A 89 -7.75 2.23 8.91
CA ILE A 89 -8.38 2.09 7.60
C ILE A 89 -8.24 3.38 6.80
N GLU A 90 -8.55 4.53 7.41
CA GLU A 90 -8.38 5.84 6.78
C GLU A 90 -6.92 6.12 6.41
N GLU A 91 -5.96 5.72 7.24
CA GLU A 91 -4.53 5.81 6.95
C GLU A 91 -4.11 4.89 5.80
N ALA A 92 -4.52 3.62 5.80
CA ALA A 92 -4.23 2.67 4.73
C ALA A 92 -4.78 3.12 3.35
N VAL A 93 -5.93 3.80 3.34
CA VAL A 93 -6.52 4.36 2.10
C VAL A 93 -5.83 5.67 1.70
N LYS A 94 -5.42 6.54 2.64
CA LYS A 94 -4.56 7.71 2.35
C LYS A 94 -3.21 7.31 1.74
N LEU A 95 -2.66 6.17 2.17
CA LEU A 95 -1.45 5.57 1.62
C LEU A 95 -1.69 4.81 0.30
N GLY A 96 -2.94 4.69 -0.16
CA GLY A 96 -3.30 4.21 -1.49
C GLY A 96 -3.17 2.71 -1.75
N PHE A 97 -2.81 1.89 -0.75
CA PHE A 97 -2.65 0.44 -0.90
C PHE A 97 -3.91 -0.37 -0.56
N VAL A 98 -4.98 0.28 -0.08
CA VAL A 98 -6.31 -0.30 0.09
C VAL A 98 -7.36 0.65 -0.49
N SER A 99 -8.45 0.10 -1.00
CA SER A 99 -9.67 0.81 -1.34
C SER A 99 -10.89 0.06 -0.77
N GLY A 100 -11.98 0.77 -0.50
CA GLY A 100 -13.27 0.12 -0.23
C GLY A 100 -13.97 -0.35 -1.51
N TYR A 101 -15.26 -0.66 -1.37
CA TYR A 101 -16.13 -1.11 -2.45
C TYR A 101 -16.87 0.04 -3.12
N GLU A 102 -17.40 -0.21 -4.32
CA GLU A 102 -18.20 0.76 -5.09
C GLU A 102 -19.48 1.19 -4.36
N ASP A 103 -20.00 0.34 -3.47
CA ASP A 103 -21.15 0.61 -2.58
C ASP A 103 -20.86 1.61 -1.44
N GLY A 104 -19.61 2.09 -1.30
CA GLY A 104 -19.21 3.06 -0.29
C GLY A 104 -18.85 2.46 1.08
N THR A 105 -18.74 1.14 1.19
CA THR A 105 -18.32 0.44 2.42
C THR A 105 -16.87 -0.03 2.37
N PHE A 106 -16.31 -0.40 3.52
CA PHE A 106 -14.98 -1.04 3.64
C PHE A 106 -15.05 -2.53 4.01
N LYS A 107 -16.13 -2.95 4.68
CA LYS A 107 -16.41 -4.29 5.21
C LYS A 107 -15.30 -4.77 6.16
N PRO A 108 -15.00 -4.03 7.25
CA PRO A 108 -13.83 -4.26 8.11
C PRO A 108 -13.82 -5.62 8.81
N ASP A 109 -15.01 -6.17 9.12
CA ASP A 109 -15.17 -7.48 9.76
C ASP A 109 -15.26 -8.64 8.74
N ARG A 110 -15.15 -8.36 7.43
CA ARG A 110 -15.14 -9.40 6.41
C ARG A 110 -13.82 -10.17 6.46
N THR A 111 -13.92 -11.48 6.65
CA THR A 111 -12.78 -12.40 6.54
C THR A 111 -12.10 -12.29 5.18
N VAL A 112 -10.79 -12.07 5.17
CA VAL A 112 -9.95 -11.92 3.98
C VAL A 112 -9.33 -13.27 3.59
N THR A 113 -9.29 -13.58 2.31
CA THR A 113 -8.62 -14.78 1.78
C THR A 113 -7.10 -14.61 1.67
N ARG A 114 -6.35 -15.72 1.59
CA ARG A 114 -4.89 -15.69 1.39
C ARG A 114 -4.48 -14.96 0.10
N ALA A 115 -5.26 -15.07 -0.97
CA ALA A 115 -5.04 -14.35 -2.22
C ALA A 115 -5.24 -12.82 -2.08
N GLU A 116 -6.35 -12.40 -1.46
CA GLU A 116 -6.63 -10.98 -1.22
C GLU A 116 -5.60 -10.34 -0.27
N PHE A 117 -5.19 -11.07 0.77
CA PHE A 117 -4.14 -10.61 1.67
C PHE A 117 -2.77 -10.50 0.96
N SER A 118 -2.46 -11.44 0.05
CA SER A 118 -1.25 -11.36 -0.79
C SER A 118 -1.26 -10.07 -1.64
N LYS A 119 -2.38 -9.77 -2.31
CA LYS A 119 -2.55 -8.52 -3.07
C LYS A 119 -2.35 -7.27 -2.19
N LEU A 120 -3.00 -7.22 -1.03
CA LEU A 120 -2.90 -6.09 -0.09
C LEU A 120 -1.46 -5.89 0.37
N LEU A 121 -0.78 -6.96 0.76
CA LEU A 121 0.61 -6.92 1.22
C LEU A 121 1.59 -6.50 0.10
N ASN A 122 1.43 -7.06 -1.10
CA ASN A 122 2.26 -6.69 -2.24
C ASN A 122 2.07 -5.24 -2.65
N SER A 123 0.83 -4.71 -2.54
CA SER A 123 0.51 -3.30 -2.79
C SER A 123 1.10 -2.37 -1.72
N ALA A 124 1.03 -2.77 -0.44
CA ALA A 124 1.58 -2.00 0.68
C ALA A 124 3.11 -1.91 0.67
N LEU A 125 3.78 -2.97 0.18
CA LEU A 125 5.23 -3.10 0.15
C LEU A 125 5.84 -2.92 -1.25
N HIS A 126 5.06 -2.48 -2.23
CA HIS A 126 5.45 -2.32 -3.64
C HIS A 126 6.33 -3.47 -4.18
N THR A 127 5.91 -4.72 -3.90
CA THR A 127 6.71 -5.91 -4.26
C THR A 127 6.59 -6.19 -5.76
N GLU A 128 7.71 -6.14 -6.49
CA GLU A 128 7.72 -6.43 -7.95
C GLU A 128 8.42 -7.73 -8.36
N ASN A 129 9.32 -8.27 -7.53
CA ASN A 129 9.99 -9.54 -7.82
C ASN A 129 8.97 -10.68 -7.90
N LYS A 130 9.16 -11.61 -8.84
CA LYS A 130 8.26 -12.76 -9.08
C LYS A 130 9.05 -14.06 -9.07
N ALA A 131 8.44 -15.11 -8.52
CA ALA A 131 8.93 -16.48 -8.56
C ALA A 131 8.06 -17.33 -9.49
N ASP A 132 8.63 -18.42 -10.01
CA ASP A 132 7.84 -19.48 -10.64
C ASP A 132 7.06 -20.27 -9.59
N LEU A 133 5.83 -20.64 -9.91
CA LEU A 133 4.93 -21.36 -9.00
C LEU A 133 4.79 -22.82 -9.40
N THR A 134 4.89 -23.70 -8.40
CA THR A 134 4.72 -25.16 -8.51
C THR A 134 3.41 -25.64 -7.88
N PHE A 135 2.54 -24.72 -7.44
CA PHE A 135 1.29 -25.05 -6.76
C PHE A 135 0.24 -25.63 -7.71
N THR A 136 -0.44 -26.68 -7.27
CA THR A 136 -1.47 -27.40 -8.04
C THR A 136 -2.80 -26.65 -8.15
N ASP A 137 -3.05 -25.70 -7.24
CA ASP A 137 -4.29 -24.94 -7.08
C ASP A 137 -4.18 -23.46 -7.46
N VAL A 138 -3.11 -23.08 -8.19
CA VAL A 138 -2.86 -21.71 -8.67
C VAL A 138 -2.50 -21.74 -10.16
N LYS A 139 -3.41 -21.26 -11.01
CA LYS A 139 -3.30 -21.29 -12.47
C LYS A 139 -2.91 -19.92 -13.01
N LYS A 140 -2.18 -19.89 -14.14
CA LYS A 140 -1.76 -18.63 -14.81
C LYS A 140 -2.91 -17.69 -15.21
N ALA A 141 -4.14 -18.20 -15.30
CA ALA A 141 -5.33 -17.43 -15.62
C ALA A 141 -6.05 -16.86 -14.38
N ASP A 142 -5.66 -17.25 -13.16
CA ASP A 142 -6.30 -16.76 -11.94
C ASP A 142 -5.86 -15.31 -11.66
N TRP A 143 -6.80 -14.45 -11.25
CA TRP A 143 -6.52 -13.02 -11.01
C TRP A 143 -5.40 -12.79 -9.97
N PHE A 144 -5.24 -13.71 -9.02
CA PHE A 144 -4.23 -13.65 -7.97
C PHE A 144 -2.89 -14.26 -8.37
N TYR A 145 -2.72 -14.83 -9.57
CA TYR A 145 -1.51 -15.56 -9.96
C TYR A 145 -0.24 -14.73 -9.75
N ALA A 146 -0.23 -13.50 -10.28
CA ALA A 146 0.89 -12.57 -10.15
C ALA A 146 1.15 -12.16 -8.69
N GLU A 147 0.11 -12.10 -7.85
CA GLU A 147 0.24 -11.77 -6.43
C GLU A 147 0.86 -12.93 -5.64
N VAL A 148 0.49 -14.17 -5.95
CA VAL A 148 1.14 -15.35 -5.38
C VAL A 148 2.61 -15.44 -5.82
N GLN A 149 2.93 -15.14 -7.09
CA GLN A 149 4.32 -15.05 -7.56
C GLN A 149 5.15 -14.04 -6.74
N LYS A 150 4.57 -12.86 -6.48
CA LYS A 150 5.19 -11.77 -5.71
C LYS A 150 5.40 -12.15 -4.24
N SER A 151 4.37 -12.69 -3.59
CA SER A 151 4.46 -13.05 -2.16
C SER A 151 5.34 -14.28 -1.90
N VAL A 152 5.45 -15.22 -2.86
CA VAL A 152 6.44 -16.31 -2.78
C VAL A 152 7.87 -15.79 -2.97
N ALA A 153 8.11 -14.91 -3.96
CA ALA A 153 9.43 -14.31 -4.19
C ALA A 153 9.94 -13.47 -3.01
N SER A 154 9.04 -12.83 -2.26
CA SER A 154 9.38 -12.11 -1.02
C SER A 154 9.46 -13.01 0.23
N GLY A 155 9.19 -14.31 0.13
CA GLY A 155 9.26 -15.26 1.26
C GLY A 155 8.09 -15.20 2.24
N PHE A 156 7.09 -14.35 1.97
CA PHE A 156 5.89 -14.16 2.80
C PHE A 156 5.11 -15.48 2.95
N PHE A 157 4.98 -16.23 1.85
CA PHE A 157 4.31 -17.53 1.81
C PHE A 157 5.15 -18.57 1.09
N SER A 158 5.08 -19.81 1.57
CA SER A 158 5.81 -20.98 1.05
C SER A 158 4.88 -22.11 0.58
N GLY A 159 3.57 -21.90 0.58
CA GLY A 159 2.56 -22.95 0.39
C GLY A 159 2.49 -23.96 1.55
N TYR A 160 1.82 -25.08 1.31
CA TYR A 160 1.67 -26.22 2.20
C TYR A 160 2.35 -27.48 1.63
N GLU A 161 2.58 -28.48 2.48
CA GLU A 161 3.30 -29.74 2.16
C GLU A 161 2.76 -30.50 0.93
N ASN A 162 1.47 -30.36 0.63
CA ASN A 162 0.82 -31.00 -0.52
C ASN A 162 0.92 -30.20 -1.83
N ASN A 163 1.89 -29.29 -1.95
CA ASN A 163 2.05 -28.38 -3.10
C ASN A 163 0.76 -27.59 -3.42
N THR A 164 0.12 -27.03 -2.39
CA THR A 164 -1.01 -26.09 -2.54
C THR A 164 -0.71 -24.75 -1.90
N PHE A 165 -1.34 -23.69 -2.40
CA PHE A 165 -1.32 -22.35 -1.80
C PHE A 165 -2.58 -22.04 -0.99
N LYS A 166 -3.71 -22.66 -1.34
CA LYS A 166 -5.08 -22.43 -0.85
C LYS A 166 -5.50 -20.96 -0.96
N PRO A 167 -5.51 -20.38 -2.18
CA PRO A 167 -5.70 -18.93 -2.40
C PRO A 167 -7.02 -18.41 -1.81
N ASN A 168 -8.10 -19.19 -1.96
CA ASN A 168 -9.45 -18.81 -1.54
C ASN A 168 -9.76 -19.13 -0.07
N ASN A 169 -8.84 -19.75 0.67
CA ASN A 169 -9.07 -20.01 2.08
C ASN A 169 -8.92 -18.71 2.90
N PRO A 170 -9.75 -18.52 3.95
CA PRO A 170 -9.51 -17.53 4.99
C PRO A 170 -8.07 -17.56 5.50
N ILE A 171 -7.41 -16.40 5.54
CA ILE A 171 -6.07 -16.33 6.13
C ILE A 171 -6.16 -16.38 7.66
N LYS A 172 -5.31 -17.18 8.28
CA LYS A 172 -5.24 -17.28 9.75
C LYS A 172 -4.25 -16.26 10.33
N ARG A 173 -4.48 -15.83 11.59
CA ARG A 173 -3.56 -14.91 12.30
C ARG A 173 -2.12 -15.42 12.38
N GLU A 174 -1.93 -16.74 12.54
CA GLU A 174 -0.61 -17.40 12.52
C GLU A 174 0.12 -17.24 11.18
N GLU A 175 -0.63 -17.19 10.07
CA GLU A 175 -0.09 -17.04 8.72
C GLU A 175 0.15 -15.57 8.35
N VAL A 176 -0.58 -14.63 8.95
CA VAL A 176 -0.33 -13.18 8.86
C VAL A 176 0.94 -12.79 9.62
N ALA A 177 1.27 -13.47 10.71
CA ALA A 177 2.48 -13.15 11.49
C ALA A 177 3.76 -13.33 10.69
N LYS A 178 3.87 -14.39 9.86
CA LYS A 178 5.06 -14.68 9.06
C LYS A 178 5.52 -13.48 8.19
N PRO A 179 4.71 -12.94 7.26
CA PRO A 179 5.11 -11.79 6.46
C PRO A 179 5.43 -10.52 7.27
N MET A 180 4.78 -10.33 8.41
CA MET A 180 4.97 -9.13 9.26
C MET A 180 6.29 -9.15 10.03
N PHE A 181 6.88 -10.33 10.26
CA PHE A 181 8.17 -10.48 10.93
C PHE A 181 9.32 -10.86 9.98
N THR A 182 9.06 -11.15 8.71
CA THR A 182 10.11 -11.29 7.70
C THR A 182 10.57 -9.92 7.21
N ASN A 183 11.47 -9.26 7.92
CA ASN A 183 12.17 -8.11 7.35
C ASN A 183 13.02 -8.59 6.17
N LYS A 184 12.95 -7.89 5.04
CA LYS A 184 13.79 -8.18 3.87
C LYS A 184 15.28 -7.97 4.16
N ASP A 185 15.57 -7.17 5.19
CA ASP A 185 16.91 -6.82 5.66
C ASP A 185 17.45 -7.78 6.74
N ASP A 186 16.62 -8.70 7.29
CA ASP A 186 17.03 -9.70 8.30
C ASP A 186 17.83 -10.88 7.69
N SER A 187 18.71 -10.59 6.74
CA SER A 187 19.80 -11.49 6.36
C SER A 187 20.71 -11.82 7.57
N GLU A 188 20.70 -10.96 8.60
CA GLU A 188 21.10 -11.30 9.96
C GLU A 188 19.87 -11.58 10.83
N VAL A 189 19.39 -12.83 10.83
CA VAL A 189 18.46 -13.32 11.86
C VAL A 189 19.11 -13.09 13.23
N LYS A 190 18.64 -12.06 13.96
CA LYS A 190 18.98 -11.87 15.38
C LYS A 190 18.35 -13.00 16.16
N LYS A 191 19.11 -14.11 16.26
CA LYS A 191 18.75 -15.34 16.96
C LYS A 191 18.09 -14.95 18.28
N PRO A 192 16.94 -15.57 18.65
CA PRO A 192 16.20 -15.18 19.85
C PRO A 192 17.15 -15.10 21.02
N VAL A 193 17.08 -14.03 21.81
CA VAL A 193 18.04 -13.74 22.89
C VAL A 193 17.97 -14.84 23.92
N GLN A 194 18.76 -15.89 23.71
CA GLN A 194 18.92 -16.98 24.63
C GLN A 194 19.52 -16.37 25.90
N ARG A 195 18.82 -16.53 27.02
CA ARG A 195 19.34 -16.08 28.30
C ARG A 195 20.62 -16.86 28.56
N LYS A 196 21.76 -16.17 28.45
CA LYS A 196 23.09 -16.75 28.76
C LYS A 196 23.16 -17.29 30.19
N THR A 197 22.29 -16.80 31.06
CA THR A 197 22.11 -17.26 32.44
C THR A 197 20.90 -18.19 32.55
N THR A 198 21.09 -19.32 33.21
CA THR A 198 20.01 -20.23 33.62
C THR A 198 18.99 -19.46 34.46
N LYS A 199 17.70 -19.67 34.22
CA LYS A 199 16.63 -19.02 35.00
C LYS A 199 16.63 -19.58 36.42
N VAL A 200 17.25 -18.86 37.37
CA VAL A 200 17.27 -19.22 38.79
C VAL A 200 15.86 -19.21 39.36
N GLY A 201 15.44 -20.33 39.97
CA GLY A 201 14.16 -20.46 40.63
C GLY A 201 14.10 -19.66 41.94
N ARG A 202 12.89 -19.21 42.30
CA ARG A 202 12.66 -18.34 43.47
C ARG A 202 13.16 -18.95 44.79
N ASN A 203 13.20 -20.28 44.90
CA ASN A 203 13.67 -21.01 46.09
C ASN A 203 15.09 -21.57 45.97
N ASP A 204 15.76 -21.43 44.83
CA ASP A 204 17.08 -22.01 44.57
C ASP A 204 18.19 -21.23 45.31
N PRO A 205 19.38 -21.84 45.53
CA PRO A 205 20.54 -21.12 46.05
C PRO A 205 20.89 -19.90 45.20
N CYS A 206 21.11 -18.75 45.84
CA CYS A 206 21.37 -17.51 45.11
C CYS A 206 22.80 -17.52 44.52
N PRO A 207 22.99 -17.24 43.22
CA PRO A 207 24.29 -17.37 42.54
C PRO A 207 25.35 -16.35 42.99
N CYS A 208 24.99 -15.39 43.85
CA CYS A 208 25.94 -14.44 44.46
C CYS A 208 26.74 -15.01 45.64
N GLY A 209 26.63 -16.32 45.94
CA GLY A 209 27.40 -16.98 47.01
C GLY A 209 26.92 -16.69 48.44
N SER A 210 25.84 -15.92 48.63
CA SER A 210 25.37 -15.46 49.95
C SER A 210 24.79 -16.53 50.89
N GLY A 211 24.78 -17.82 50.48
CA GLY A 211 24.16 -18.93 51.21
C GLY A 211 22.63 -18.88 51.34
N LYS A 212 21.98 -17.84 50.80
CA LYS A 212 20.54 -17.60 50.93
C LYS A 212 19.78 -18.03 49.67
N LYS A 213 18.49 -18.35 49.81
CA LYS A 213 17.59 -18.59 48.66
C LYS A 213 17.42 -17.31 47.84
N TYR A 214 17.29 -17.42 46.52
CA TYR A 214 17.22 -16.28 45.58
C TYR A 214 16.24 -15.19 46.03
N LYS A 215 14.99 -15.56 46.39
CA LYS A 215 13.95 -14.63 46.88
C LYS A 215 14.30 -13.85 48.15
N ASN A 216 15.25 -14.34 48.95
CA ASN A 216 15.68 -13.70 50.20
C ASN A 216 16.98 -12.88 50.01
N CYS A 217 17.50 -12.83 48.78
CA CYS A 217 18.70 -12.10 48.37
C CYS A 217 18.41 -11.30 47.08
N CYS A 218 19.03 -11.62 45.95
CA CYS A 218 18.92 -10.85 44.69
C CYS A 218 17.49 -10.77 44.11
N GLY A 219 16.60 -11.69 44.49
CA GLY A 219 15.19 -11.70 44.07
C GLY A 219 14.22 -11.01 45.05
N LYS A 220 14.69 -10.15 45.96
CA LYS A 220 13.84 -9.42 46.92
C LYS A 220 13.07 -8.25 46.30
N ASN A 221 13.64 -7.62 45.27
CA ASN A 221 13.14 -6.39 44.64
C ASN A 221 12.87 -6.60 43.13
N ALA A 222 12.60 -7.84 42.71
CA ALA A 222 12.51 -8.28 41.31
C ALA A 222 11.25 -9.11 41.04
#